data_AF-A0A533SAG9-F1
#
_entry.id   AF-A0A533SAG9-F1
#
_cell.length_a   1.000
_cell.length_b   1.000
_cell.length_c   1.000
_cell.angle_alpha   90.00
_cell.angle_beta   90.00
_cell.angle_gamma   90.00
#
_symmetry.space_group_name_H-M   'P 1'
#
loop_
_entity.id
_entity.type
_entity.pdbx_description
1 polymer ?
#
loop_
_entity_poly.entity_id
_entity_poly.type
_entity_poly.pdbx_seq_one_letter_code
_entity_poly.pdbx_strand_id
1 'polypeptide(L)'
;MSKSKALVLGGLTLWPIAYMVLFMCVMFTQVVLMGFADKPPSGEMPTLIKIIFPLHFLTMIWVFVLVAIYIRHIFKTDAVPQDKKALWAVVIFLGNMVAMPVYWYLYIWKKCPGESK
;
A
#
# COMPACT_ATOMS: atom_id res chain seq x y z
N MET A 1 3.06 17.71 -10.80
CA MET A 1 1.74 17.15 -10.43
C MET A 1 0.96 18.24 -9.68
N SER A 2 -0.38 18.29 -9.73
CA SER A 2 -1.17 19.24 -8.93
C SER A 2 -1.41 18.69 -7.51
N LYS A 3 -1.69 19.57 -6.53
CA LYS A 3 -1.90 19.16 -5.12
C LYS A 3 -3.00 18.13 -4.95
N SER A 4 -4.13 18.29 -5.65
CA SER A 4 -5.25 17.34 -5.58
C SER A 4 -4.83 15.95 -6.07
N LYS A 5 -4.05 15.87 -7.15
CA LYS A 5 -3.53 14.59 -7.66
C LYS A 5 -2.55 13.96 -6.67
N ALA A 6 -1.70 14.77 -6.03
CA ALA A 6 -0.80 14.29 -4.99
C ALA A 6 -1.58 13.73 -3.78
N LEU A 7 -2.60 14.44 -3.29
CA LEU A 7 -3.47 13.97 -2.20
C LEU A 7 -4.15 12.64 -2.53
N VAL A 8 -4.75 12.53 -3.72
CA VAL A 8 -5.39 11.29 -4.16
C VAL A 8 -4.37 10.15 -4.19
N LEU A 9 -3.18 10.35 -4.77
CA LEU A 9 -2.15 9.31 -4.79
C LEU A 9 -1.68 8.93 -3.38
N GLY A 10 -1.58 9.89 -2.47
CA GLY A 10 -1.22 9.65 -1.07
C GLY A 10 -2.26 8.77 -0.37
N GLY A 11 -3.54 9.12 -0.48
CA GLY A 11 -4.63 8.31 0.06
C GLY A 11 -4.66 6.90 -0.51
N LEU A 12 -4.48 6.77 -1.82
CA LEU A 12 -4.38 5.47 -2.50
C LEU A 12 -3.17 4.63 -2.05
N THR A 13 -2.09 5.29 -1.64
CA THR A 13 -0.87 4.64 -1.12
C THR A 13 -1.04 4.19 0.33
N LEU A 14 -1.85 4.89 1.12
CA LEU A 14 -2.17 4.51 2.49
C LEU A 14 -3.19 3.36 2.55
N TRP A 15 -4.01 3.19 1.51
CA TRP A 15 -5.02 2.12 1.45
C TRP A 15 -4.46 0.71 1.71
N PRO A 16 -3.39 0.24 1.03
CA PRO A 16 -2.78 -1.05 1.35
C PRO A 16 -2.38 -1.22 2.81
N ILE A 17 -1.88 -0.16 3.45
CA ILE A 17 -1.43 -0.20 4.85
C ILE A 17 -2.64 -0.34 5.77
N ALA A 18 -3.66 0.50 5.58
CA ALA A 18 -4.91 0.41 6.34
C ALA A 18 -5.58 -0.96 6.16
N TYR A 19 -5.60 -1.46 4.92
CA TYR A 19 -6.13 -2.78 4.60
C TYR A 19 -5.33 -3.91 5.25
N MET A 20 -3.99 -3.82 5.29
CA MET A 20 -3.16 -4.82 5.96
C MET A 20 -3.46 -4.92 7.45
N VAL A 21 -3.64 -3.78 8.13
CA VAL A 21 -4.03 -3.75 9.54
C VAL A 21 -5.40 -4.39 9.72
N LEU A 22 -6.39 -4.01 8.90
CA LEU A 22 -7.73 -4.62 8.92
C LEU A 22 -7.67 -6.15 8.72
N PHE A 23 -6.94 -6.61 7.71
CA PHE A 23 -6.77 -8.02 7.39
C PHE A 23 -6.14 -8.78 8.57
N MET A 24 -5.08 -8.23 9.18
CA MET A 24 -4.43 -8.82 10.34
C MET A 24 -5.37 -8.89 11.55
N CYS A 25 -6.14 -7.83 11.83
CA CYS A 25 -7.13 -7.82 12.90
C CYS A 25 -8.22 -8.89 12.67
N VAL A 26 -8.74 -9.01 11.45
CA VAL A 26 -9.74 -10.03 11.11
C VAL A 26 -9.15 -11.42 11.28
N MET A 27 -7.97 -11.68 10.71
CA MET A 27 -7.32 -12.99 10.81
C MET A 27 -7.03 -13.37 12.25
N PHE A 28 -6.49 -12.43 13.03
CA PHE A 28 -6.23 -12.64 14.46
C PHE A 28 -7.52 -12.95 15.23
N THR A 29 -8.58 -12.19 15.00
CA THR A 29 -9.88 -12.42 15.64
C THR A 29 -10.44 -13.81 15.29
N GLN A 30 -10.33 -14.25 14.04
CA GLN A 30 -10.78 -15.57 13.63
C GLN A 30 -9.99 -16.69 14.32
N VAL A 31 -8.66 -16.57 14.40
CA VAL A 31 -7.80 -17.56 15.08
C VAL A 31 -8.13 -17.64 16.57
N VAL A 32 -8.30 -16.49 17.23
CA VAL A 32 -8.68 -16.41 18.64
C VAL A 32 -10.05 -17.07 18.87
N LEU A 33 -11.07 -16.71 18.09
CA LEU A 33 -12.42 -17.27 18.23
C LEU A 33 -12.46 -18.78 17.99
N MET A 34 -11.68 -19.30 17.04
CA MET A 34 -11.57 -20.74 16.82
C MET A 34 -10.96 -21.47 18.01
N GLY A 35 -10.00 -20.85 18.71
CA GLY A 35 -9.38 -21.42 19.91
C GLY A 35 -10.33 -21.54 21.11
N PHE A 36 -11.43 -20.77 21.12
CA PHE A 36 -12.46 -20.79 22.16
C PHE A 36 -13.74 -21.52 21.72
N ALA A 37 -13.76 -22.15 20.55
CA ALA A 37 -14.94 -22.83 20.06
C ALA A 37 -15.08 -24.23 20.67
N ASP A 38 -16.17 -24.47 21.42
CA ASP A 38 -16.49 -25.79 21.99
C ASP A 38 -16.89 -26.84 20.94
N LYS A 39 -17.21 -26.40 19.71
CA LYS A 39 -17.64 -27.25 18.61
C LYS A 39 -16.52 -27.41 17.57
N PRO A 40 -16.27 -28.64 17.08
CA PRO A 40 -15.33 -28.84 16.00
C PRO A 40 -15.79 -28.04 14.77
N PRO A 41 -14.85 -27.46 14.00
CA PRO A 41 -15.18 -26.65 12.83
C PRO A 41 -15.98 -27.51 11.84
N SER A 42 -17.08 -26.97 11.33
CA SER A 42 -18.02 -27.65 10.41
C SER A 42 -17.45 -27.95 9.02
N GLY A 43 -16.13 -27.85 8.83
CA GLY A 43 -15.46 -27.96 7.53
C GLY A 43 -15.73 -26.79 6.58
N GLU A 44 -16.74 -25.97 6.84
CA GLU A 44 -17.07 -24.81 6.03
C GLU A 44 -16.23 -23.59 6.40
N MET A 45 -15.64 -22.96 5.39
CA MET A 45 -14.90 -21.72 5.57
C MET A 45 -15.86 -20.57 5.95
N PRO A 46 -15.55 -19.77 7.00
CA PRO A 46 -16.36 -18.63 7.40
C PRO A 46 -16.60 -17.64 6.24
N THR A 47 -17.83 -17.10 6.15
CA THR A 47 -18.22 -16.13 5.11
C THR A 47 -17.28 -14.93 5.04
N LEU A 48 -16.80 -14.46 6.20
CA LEU A 48 -15.86 -13.35 6.28
C LEU A 48 -14.52 -13.67 5.58
N ILE A 49 -14.03 -14.91 5.73
CA ILE A 49 -12.80 -15.38 5.07
C ILE A 49 -13.01 -15.45 3.56
N LYS A 50 -14.16 -15.96 3.10
CA LYS A 50 -14.52 -16.03 1.66
C LYS A 50 -14.53 -14.66 0.98
N ILE A 51 -14.84 -13.59 1.71
CA ILE A 51 -14.87 -12.21 1.19
C ILE A 51 -13.48 -11.57 1.29
N ILE A 52 -12.80 -11.73 2.42
CA ILE A 52 -11.56 -11.01 2.69
C ILE A 52 -10.40 -11.51 1.82
N PHE A 53 -10.36 -12.79 1.46
CA PHE A 53 -9.30 -13.36 0.62
C PHE A 53 -9.30 -12.76 -0.81
N PRO A 54 -10.40 -12.76 -1.56
CA PRO A 54 -10.47 -12.09 -2.86
C PRO A 54 -10.08 -10.61 -2.78
N LEU A 55 -10.56 -9.90 -1.75
CA LEU A 55 -10.22 -8.50 -1.52
C LEU A 55 -8.72 -8.30 -1.24
N HIS A 56 -8.08 -9.26 -0.59
CA HIS A 56 -6.65 -9.26 -0.34
C HIS A 56 -5.86 -9.41 -1.66
N PHE A 57 -6.25 -10.35 -2.52
CA PHE A 57 -5.66 -10.50 -3.85
C PHE A 57 -5.80 -9.24 -4.71
N LEU A 58 -6.98 -8.59 -4.67
CA LEU A 58 -7.18 -7.31 -5.34
C LEU A 58 -6.24 -6.22 -4.79
N THR A 59 -6.01 -6.21 -3.48
CA THR A 59 -5.07 -5.28 -2.85
C THR A 59 -3.62 -5.58 -3.23
N MET A 60 -3.23 -6.86 -3.40
CA MET A 60 -1.91 -7.21 -3.91
C MET A 60 -1.70 -6.71 -5.35
N ILE A 61 -2.69 -6.90 -6.22
CA ILE A 61 -2.66 -6.37 -7.58
C ILE A 61 -2.56 -4.84 -7.56
N TRP A 62 -3.32 -4.19 -6.67
CA TRP A 62 -3.28 -2.75 -6.48
C TRP A 62 -1.88 -2.25 -6.08
N VAL A 63 -1.19 -2.97 -5.20
CA VAL A 63 0.19 -2.67 -4.82
C VAL A 63 1.13 -2.71 -6.03
N PHE A 64 1.01 -3.70 -6.92
CA PHE A 64 1.81 -3.74 -8.15
C PHE A 64 1.54 -2.54 -9.07
N VAL A 65 0.28 -2.12 -9.18
CA VAL A 65 -0.10 -0.91 -9.93
C VAL A 65 0.56 0.33 -9.33
N LEU A 66 0.53 0.48 -8.00
CA LEU A 66 1.21 1.57 -7.31
C LEU A 66 2.72 1.54 -7.58
N VAL A 67 3.38 0.40 -7.42
CA VAL A 67 4.83 0.25 -7.71
C VAL A 67 5.15 0.73 -9.13
N ALA A 68 4.37 0.34 -10.13
CA ALA A 68 4.57 0.79 -11.52
C ALA A 68 4.39 2.32 -11.66
N ILE A 69 3.39 2.91 -11.00
CA ILE A 69 3.16 4.36 -10.99
C ILE A 69 4.34 5.10 -10.36
N TYR A 70 4.85 4.63 -9.20
CA TYR A 70 5.97 5.25 -8.51
C TYR A 70 7.27 5.11 -9.29
N ILE A 71 7.56 3.93 -9.87
CA ILE A 71 8.72 3.73 -10.74
C ILE A 71 8.65 4.67 -11.95
N ARG A 72 7.50 4.75 -12.63
CA ARG A 72 7.30 5.71 -13.72
C ARG A 72 7.56 7.15 -13.26
N HIS A 73 7.09 7.53 -12.08
CA HIS A 73 7.32 8.87 -11.54
C HIS A 73 8.82 9.14 -11.31
N ILE A 74 9.54 8.19 -10.68
CA ILE A 74 10.99 8.28 -10.43
C ILE A 74 11.76 8.62 -11.71
N PHE A 75 11.49 7.91 -12.80
CA PHE A 75 12.26 8.09 -14.02
C PHE A 75 11.83 9.31 -14.84
N LYS A 76 10.53 9.66 -14.83
CA LYS A 76 9.98 10.78 -15.60
C LYS A 76 10.09 12.15 -14.93
N THR A 77 10.36 12.21 -13.63
CA THR A 77 10.49 13.48 -12.91
C THR A 77 11.95 13.92 -12.82
N ASP A 78 12.17 15.23 -12.80
CA ASP A 78 13.46 15.84 -12.46
C ASP A 78 13.59 16.13 -10.95
N ALA A 79 12.54 15.84 -10.18
CA ALA A 79 12.55 16.00 -8.72
C ALA A 79 13.51 15.04 -8.01
N VAL A 80 13.84 13.90 -8.64
CA VAL A 80 14.77 12.90 -8.11
C VAL A 80 16.10 13.04 -8.84
N PRO A 81 17.22 13.30 -8.12
CA PRO A 81 18.55 13.31 -8.71
C PRO A 81 18.86 12.04 -9.51
N GLN A 82 19.52 12.17 -10.66
CA GLN A 82 19.71 11.07 -11.62
C GLN A 82 20.43 9.85 -10.99
N ASP A 83 21.44 10.10 -10.16
CA ASP A 83 22.19 9.11 -9.39
C ASP A 83 21.33 8.36 -8.35
N LYS A 84 20.24 8.96 -7.89
CA LYS A 84 19.33 8.38 -6.89
C LYS A 84 18.12 7.68 -7.49
N LYS A 85 17.87 7.80 -8.79
CA LYS A 85 16.70 7.19 -9.45
C LYS A 85 16.70 5.67 -9.34
N ALA A 86 17.82 5.02 -9.66
CA ALA A 86 17.95 3.56 -9.57
C ALA A 86 17.79 3.07 -8.13
N LEU A 87 18.44 3.74 -7.16
CA LEU A 87 18.32 3.43 -5.75
C LEU A 87 16.85 3.51 -5.28
N TRP A 88 16.15 4.58 -5.63
CA TRP A 88 14.74 4.73 -5.27
C TRP A 88 13.84 3.68 -5.92
N ALA A 89 14.11 3.27 -7.16
CA ALA A 89 13.35 2.20 -7.80
C ALA A 89 13.49 0.88 -7.02
N VAL A 90 14.71 0.54 -6.59
CA VAL A 90 14.98 -0.65 -5.75
C VAL A 90 14.31 -0.52 -4.38
N VAL A 91 14.43 0.65 -3.73
CA VAL A 91 13.82 0.90 -2.42
C VAL A 91 12.29 0.83 -2.48
N ILE A 92 11.66 1.32 -3.55
CA ILE A 92 10.21 1.20 -3.75
C ILE A 92 9.81 -0.24 -4.03
N PHE A 93 10.59 -0.97 -4.83
CA PHE A 93 10.28 -2.35 -5.16
C PHE A 93 10.37 -3.27 -3.93
N LEU A 94 11.46 -3.16 -3.15
CA LEU A 94 11.70 -3.99 -1.97
C LEU A 94 10.98 -3.47 -0.72
N GLY A 95 11.02 -2.17 -0.47
CA GLY A 95 10.41 -1.53 0.71
C GLY A 95 8.91 -1.26 0.55
N ASN A 96 8.40 -1.33 -0.68
CA ASN A 96 6.98 -1.39 -1.05
C ASN A 96 6.09 -0.47 -0.19
N MET A 97 5.25 -1.05 0.67
CA MET A 97 4.25 -0.35 1.49
C MET A 97 4.86 0.70 2.43
N VAL A 98 6.11 0.55 2.84
CA VAL A 98 6.80 1.53 3.71
C VAL A 98 7.51 2.59 2.88
N ALA A 99 8.16 2.18 1.78
CA ALA A 99 8.92 3.09 0.93
C ALA A 99 8.03 4.07 0.15
N MET A 100 6.85 3.64 -0.30
CA MET A 100 5.95 4.46 -1.12
C MET A 100 5.45 5.73 -0.39
N PRO A 101 4.92 5.67 0.85
CA PRO A 101 4.55 6.86 1.61
C PRO A 101 5.70 7.84 1.82
N VAL A 102 6.90 7.32 2.12
CA VAL A 102 8.11 8.14 2.33
C VAL A 102 8.48 8.87 1.04
N TYR A 103 8.55 8.15 -0.09
CA TYR A 103 8.82 8.75 -1.39
C TYR A 103 7.75 9.79 -1.77
N TRP A 104 6.49 9.46 -1.55
CA TRP A 104 5.37 10.36 -1.81
C TRP A 104 5.53 11.69 -1.09
N TYR A 105 5.83 11.65 0.20
CA TYR A 105 6.05 12.86 0.97
C TYR A 105 7.24 13.68 0.44
N LEU A 106 8.39 13.03 0.23
CA LEU A 106 9.64 13.70 -0.13
C LEU A 106 9.65 14.28 -1.55
N TYR A 107 9.13 13.55 -2.54
CA TYR A 107 9.30 13.88 -3.96
C TYR A 107 8.02 14.24 -4.70
N ILE A 108 6.84 13.98 -4.13
CA ILE A 108 5.56 14.34 -4.73
C ILE A 108 4.90 15.48 -3.96
N TRP A 109 4.75 15.34 -2.64
CA TRP A 109 4.09 16.35 -1.80
C TRP A 109 4.93 17.63 -1.66
N LYS A 110 6.14 17.53 -1.10
CA LYS A 110 7.01 18.71 -0.86
C LYS A 110 7.48 19.42 -2.12
N LYS A 111 7.48 18.73 -3.26
CA LYS A 111 7.88 19.29 -4.56
C LYS A 111 6.69 19.82 -5.37
N CYS A 112 5.48 19.77 -4.81
CA CYS A 112 4.30 20.35 -5.45
C CYS A 112 4.37 21.90 -5.37
N PRO A 113 3.97 22.67 -6.40
CA PRO A 113 4.22 24.13 -6.54
C PRO A 113 3.56 25.09 -5.53
N GLY A 114 3.42 24.75 -4.25
CA GLY A 114 2.89 25.64 -3.21
C GLY A 114 3.71 25.69 -1.91
N GLU A 115 4.90 25.07 -1.88
CA GLU A 115 5.82 25.06 -0.74
C GLU A 115 7.25 25.49 -1.16
N SER A 116 7.41 26.23 -2.26
CA SER A 116 8.66 26.96 -2.50
C SER A 116 8.66 28.24 -1.67
N LYS A 117 9.02 28.11 -0.40
CA LYS A 117 9.66 29.18 0.37
C LYS A 117 10.86 28.58 1.06
#